data_AF-A0A8I0FA52-F1
#
_entry.id   AF-A0A8I0FA52-F1
#
_cell.length_a   1.000
_cell.length_b   1.000
_cell.length_c   1.000
_cell.angle_alpha   90.00
_cell.angle_beta   90.00
_cell.angle_gamma   90.00
#
_symmetry.space_group_name_H-M   'P 1'
#
loop_
_entity.id
_entity.type
_entity.pdbx_description
1 polymer ?
#
loop_
_entity_poly.entity_id
_entity_poly.type
_entity_poly.pdbx_seq_one_letter_code
_entity_poly.pdbx_strand_id
1 'polypeptide(L)'
;MKIAQFASIGFISLALFGCDKFSKTPTPTTSVKAREPVIALALGGGGAKGFSHIGVIKVLESHGIKPKIVTGTSAGSFVGSIYASGQTPYQLQNLALKLQESDIRDLTLNRQGIILGQKLQDYVNRNVGNKPIEKFPIRFAAVATRLDNGQKADFIKGNAGQAVRA
;
A
#
# COMPACT_ATOMS: atom_id res chain seq x y z
N MET A 1 -56.83 -65.64 48.43
CA MET A 1 -55.78 -64.84 49.10
C MET A 1 -54.50 -64.93 48.29
N LYS A 2 -54.00 -63.76 47.86
CA LYS A 2 -52.61 -63.42 47.48
C LYS A 2 -52.06 -63.94 46.14
N ILE A 3 -52.58 -63.30 45.11
CA ILE A 3 -51.93 -62.91 43.85
C ILE A 3 -50.82 -61.90 44.18
N ALA A 4 -49.55 -62.29 44.18
CA ALA A 4 -48.41 -61.36 44.25
C ALA A 4 -47.09 -62.07 43.97
N GLN A 5 -46.84 -62.50 42.72
CA GLN A 5 -45.49 -63.00 42.38
C GLN A 5 -45.03 -62.82 40.93
N PHE A 6 -45.80 -62.14 40.07
CA PHE A 6 -45.42 -61.95 38.66
C PHE A 6 -45.36 -60.47 38.24
N ALA A 7 -44.96 -59.58 39.14
CA ALA A 7 -44.90 -58.14 38.87
C ALA A 7 -43.50 -57.59 38.53
N SER A 8 -42.52 -58.45 38.22
CA SER A 8 -41.11 -58.01 38.13
C SER A 8 -40.51 -57.98 36.72
N ILE A 9 -41.24 -58.36 35.67
CA ILE A 9 -40.67 -58.43 34.29
C ILE A 9 -41.41 -57.52 33.29
N GLY A 10 -42.57 -56.95 33.67
CA GLY A 10 -43.42 -56.18 32.76
C GLY A 10 -43.13 -54.68 32.63
N PHE A 11 -42.06 -54.15 33.23
CA PHE A 11 -41.81 -52.69 33.29
C PHE A 11 -40.56 -52.20 32.54
N ILE A 12 -39.91 -53.05 31.74
CA ILE A 12 -38.69 -52.69 30.99
C ILE A 12 -38.96 -52.44 29.49
N SER A 13 -40.22 -52.52 29.03
CA SER A 13 -40.54 -52.39 27.59
C SER A 13 -41.14 -51.05 27.15
N LEU A 14 -41.38 -50.09 28.05
CA LEU A 14 -42.17 -48.89 27.72
C LEU A 14 -41.45 -47.56 27.97
N ALA A 15 -40.17 -47.46 27.59
CA ALA A 15 -39.41 -46.22 27.72
C ALA A 15 -38.48 -45.92 26.52
N LEU A 16 -38.81 -46.41 25.31
CA LEU A 16 -37.98 -46.21 24.10
C LEU A 16 -38.68 -45.46 22.96
N PHE A 17 -39.64 -44.59 23.26
CA PHE A 17 -40.20 -43.64 22.27
C PHE A 17 -40.08 -42.19 22.75
N GLY A 18 -38.88 -41.81 23.19
CA GLY A 18 -38.49 -40.39 23.25
C GLY A 18 -37.85 -40.01 21.91
N CYS A 19 -38.65 -39.50 20.97
CA CYS A 19 -38.15 -38.87 19.75
C CYS A 19 -37.37 -37.61 20.17
N ASP A 20 -36.06 -37.73 20.31
CA ASP A 20 -35.18 -36.61 20.62
C ASP A 20 -35.02 -35.75 19.36
N LYS A 21 -36.00 -34.88 19.10
CA LYS A 21 -35.88 -33.81 18.10
C LYS A 21 -34.99 -32.71 18.67
N PHE A 22 -33.72 -33.02 18.88
CA PHE A 22 -32.68 -32.00 19.05
C PHE A 22 -32.46 -31.31 17.71
N SER A 23 -33.36 -30.40 17.35
CA SER A 23 -33.15 -29.46 16.27
C SER A 23 -32.03 -28.53 16.72
N LYS A 24 -30.78 -28.85 16.35
CA LYS A 24 -29.68 -27.89 16.41
C LYS A 24 -30.08 -26.73 15.49
N THR A 25 -30.62 -25.66 16.06
CA THR A 25 -30.72 -24.39 15.36
C THR A 25 -29.30 -24.06 14.88
N PRO A 26 -29.04 -23.97 13.56
CA PRO A 26 -27.73 -23.59 13.09
C PRO A 26 -27.46 -22.19 13.64
N THR A 27 -26.41 -22.04 14.43
CA THR A 27 -25.93 -20.72 14.83
C THR A 27 -25.75 -19.93 13.54
N PRO A 28 -26.35 -18.74 13.38
CA PRO A 28 -26.19 -17.96 12.17
C PRO A 28 -24.71 -17.61 12.04
N THR A 29 -24.01 -18.33 11.17
CA THR A 29 -22.64 -18.02 10.79
C THR A 29 -22.68 -16.65 10.17
N THR A 30 -22.24 -15.65 10.93
CA THR A 30 -22.11 -14.30 10.41
C THR A 30 -21.04 -14.37 9.32
N SER A 31 -21.47 -14.31 8.07
CA SER A 31 -20.58 -14.26 6.91
C SER A 31 -19.64 -13.07 7.09
N VAL A 32 -18.39 -13.35 7.43
CA VAL A 32 -17.36 -12.31 7.54
C VAL A 32 -17.15 -11.77 6.12
N LYS A 33 -17.73 -10.61 5.83
CA LYS A 33 -17.52 -9.92 4.56
C LYS A 33 -16.02 -9.69 4.39
N ALA A 34 -15.43 -10.28 3.35
CA ALA A 34 -14.03 -10.08 3.03
C ALA A 34 -13.77 -8.58 2.86
N ARG A 35 -12.82 -8.05 3.64
CA ARG A 35 -12.41 -6.64 3.52
C ARG A 35 -11.64 -6.47 2.24
N GLU A 36 -11.86 -5.34 1.55
CA GLU A 36 -11.05 -4.97 0.41
C GLU A 36 -9.58 -4.83 0.85
N PRO A 37 -8.62 -5.50 0.18
CA PRO A 37 -7.22 -5.42 0.55
C PRO A 37 -6.65 -4.01 0.35
N VAL A 38 -5.74 -3.61 1.22
CA VAL A 38 -4.98 -2.36 1.08
C VAL A 38 -3.67 -2.69 0.36
N ILE A 39 -3.51 -2.19 -0.86
CA ILE A 39 -2.32 -2.43 -1.68
C ILE A 39 -1.33 -1.28 -1.49
N ALA A 40 -0.06 -1.61 -1.24
CA ALA A 40 1.05 -0.67 -1.18
C ALA A 40 2.03 -0.96 -2.31
N LEU A 41 2.54 0.10 -2.95
CA LEU A 41 3.53 0.02 -4.02
C LEU A 41 4.88 0.57 -3.54
N ALA A 42 5.91 -0.26 -3.55
CA ALA A 42 7.27 0.12 -3.18
C ALA A 42 8.16 0.25 -4.42
N LEU A 43 8.73 1.43 -4.64
CA LEU A 43 9.50 1.79 -5.82
C LEU A 43 10.99 1.97 -5.48
N GLY A 44 11.82 1.03 -5.91
CA GLY A 44 13.26 1.07 -5.65
C GLY A 44 14.00 2.21 -6.36
N GLY A 45 15.23 2.46 -5.94
CA GLY A 45 16.17 3.33 -6.66
C GLY A 45 16.67 2.70 -7.97
N GLY A 46 17.49 3.44 -8.73
CA GLY A 46 18.05 2.92 -9.99
C GLY A 46 18.45 3.96 -11.03
N GLY A 47 18.55 5.24 -10.67
CA GLY A 47 18.90 6.31 -11.60
C GLY A 47 17.97 6.32 -12.83
N ALA A 48 18.55 6.36 -14.03
CA ALA A 48 17.79 6.36 -15.28
C ALA A 48 16.89 5.11 -15.46
N LYS A 49 17.26 3.96 -14.88
CA LYS A 49 16.40 2.77 -14.96
C LYS A 49 15.13 2.90 -14.14
N GLY A 50 15.10 3.78 -13.12
CA GLY A 50 13.94 3.98 -12.25
C GLY A 50 12.69 4.50 -12.97
N PHE A 51 12.82 5.03 -14.19
CA PHE A 51 11.65 5.39 -15.02
C PHE A 51 10.84 4.17 -15.47
N SER A 52 11.38 2.94 -15.38
CA SER A 52 10.62 1.71 -15.62
C SER A 52 9.41 1.57 -14.70
N HIS A 53 9.45 2.18 -13.51
CA HIS A 53 8.33 2.20 -12.56
C HIS A 53 7.05 2.77 -13.17
N ILE A 54 7.16 3.69 -14.14
CA ILE A 54 6.01 4.25 -14.85
C ILE A 54 5.27 3.16 -15.64
N GLY A 55 6.02 2.28 -16.32
CA GLY A 55 5.44 1.14 -17.04
C GLY A 55 4.74 0.17 -16.10
N VAL A 56 5.36 -0.12 -14.95
CA VAL A 56 4.75 -0.97 -13.90
C VAL A 56 3.44 -0.37 -13.41
N ILE A 57 3.44 0.91 -13.01
CA ILE A 57 2.24 1.62 -12.55
C ILE A 57 1.13 1.57 -13.61
N LYS A 58 1.47 1.81 -14.88
CA LYS A 58 0.52 1.79 -16.00
C LYS A 58 -0.16 0.43 -16.16
N VAL A 59 0.61 -0.67 -16.07
CA VAL A 59 0.08 -2.03 -16.17
C VAL A 59 -0.77 -2.39 -14.94
N LEU A 60 -0.35 -1.98 -13.74
CA LEU A 60 -1.13 -2.21 -12.52
C LEU A 60 -2.50 -1.53 -12.61
N GLU A 61 -2.53 -0.24 -12.97
CA GLU A 61 -3.79 0.49 -13.07
C GLU A 61 -4.69 -0.04 -14.21
N SER A 62 -4.11 -0.48 -15.34
CA SER A 62 -4.90 -1.06 -16.44
C SER A 62 -5.60 -2.36 -16.05
N HIS A 63 -5.12 -3.04 -15.01
CA HIS A 63 -5.74 -4.24 -14.44
C HIS A 63 -6.55 -3.93 -13.17
N GLY A 64 -6.86 -2.66 -12.90
CA GLY A 64 -7.66 -2.25 -11.74
C GLY A 64 -6.90 -2.26 -10.41
N ILE A 65 -5.59 -2.50 -10.41
CA ILE A 65 -4.76 -2.50 -9.22
C ILE A 65 -4.31 -1.07 -8.94
N LYS A 66 -5.01 -0.40 -8.01
CA LYS A 66 -4.70 0.96 -7.58
C LYS A 66 -4.16 0.96 -6.14
N PRO A 67 -2.87 1.29 -5.93
CA PRO A 67 -2.30 1.31 -4.60
C PRO A 67 -2.90 2.43 -3.74
N LYS A 68 -3.13 2.14 -2.46
CA LYS A 68 -3.56 3.13 -1.45
C LYS A 68 -2.35 3.76 -0.72
N ILE A 69 -1.15 3.24 -0.96
CA ILE A 69 0.13 3.70 -0.39
C ILE A 69 1.21 3.56 -1.47
N VAL A 70 2.07 4.56 -1.60
CA VAL A 70 3.27 4.52 -2.45
C VAL A 70 4.48 4.90 -1.59
N THR A 71 5.58 4.18 -1.75
CA THR A 71 6.87 4.58 -1.16
C THR A 71 7.96 4.45 -2.19
N GLY A 72 8.99 5.28 -2.10
CA GLY A 72 10.12 5.15 -3.01
C GLY A 72 11.42 5.73 -2.51
N THR A 73 12.50 5.32 -3.17
CA THR A 73 13.88 5.77 -2.92
C THR A 73 14.50 6.28 -4.21
N SER A 74 15.22 7.40 -4.18
CA SER A 74 15.92 7.97 -5.34
C SER A 74 14.98 8.12 -6.56
N ALA A 75 15.29 7.54 -7.71
CA ALA A 75 14.40 7.58 -8.89
C ALA A 75 12.98 7.05 -8.60
N GLY A 76 12.83 6.09 -7.67
CA GLY A 76 11.53 5.61 -7.21
C GLY A 76 10.76 6.64 -6.40
N SER A 77 11.43 7.47 -5.58
CA SER A 77 10.75 8.55 -4.85
C SER A 77 10.30 9.66 -5.81
N PHE A 78 11.08 9.95 -6.85
CA PHE A 78 10.70 10.89 -7.92
C PHE A 78 9.43 10.46 -8.66
N VAL A 79 9.41 9.23 -9.18
CA VAL A 79 8.23 8.69 -9.88
C VAL A 79 7.06 8.58 -8.91
N GLY A 80 7.31 8.05 -7.72
CA GLY A 80 6.31 7.81 -6.69
C GLY A 80 5.65 9.09 -6.19
N SER A 81 6.41 10.18 -5.99
CA SER A 81 5.85 11.45 -5.51
C SER A 81 4.91 12.07 -6.52
N ILE A 82 5.29 12.06 -7.81
CA ILE A 82 4.47 12.66 -8.88
C ILE A 82 3.20 11.82 -9.07
N TYR A 83 3.33 10.49 -9.11
CA TYR A 83 2.18 9.59 -9.16
C TYR A 83 1.23 9.81 -7.98
N ALA A 84 1.77 9.75 -6.76
CA ALA A 84 0.98 9.86 -5.54
C ALA A 84 0.28 11.23 -5.40
N SER A 85 0.81 12.28 -6.03
CA SER A 85 0.19 13.62 -6.05
C SER A 85 -1.15 13.68 -6.80
N GLY A 86 -1.48 12.63 -7.55
CA GLY A 86 -2.72 12.46 -8.31
C GLY A 86 -2.54 12.44 -9.84
N GLN A 87 -1.30 12.44 -10.34
CA GLN A 87 -1.06 12.33 -11.77
C GLN A 87 -1.32 10.92 -12.29
N THR A 88 -1.95 10.84 -13.46
CA THR A 88 -2.23 9.57 -14.13
C THR A 88 -0.96 8.93 -14.71
N PRO A 89 -0.94 7.60 -14.92
CA PRO A 89 0.21 6.92 -15.52
C PRO A 89 0.59 7.47 -16.91
N TYR A 90 -0.41 7.95 -17.67
CA TYR A 90 -0.19 8.58 -18.98
C TYR A 90 0.48 9.95 -18.87
N GLN A 91 0.10 10.77 -17.89
CA GLN A 91 0.78 12.04 -17.63
C GLN A 91 2.22 11.81 -17.16
N LEU A 92 2.46 10.80 -16.30
CA LEU A 92 3.81 10.38 -15.91
C LEU A 92 4.64 9.95 -17.11
N GLN A 93 4.07 9.14 -18.01
CA GLN A 93 4.74 8.73 -19.25
C GLN A 93 5.15 9.94 -20.09
N ASN A 94 4.22 10.88 -20.32
CA ASN A 94 4.49 12.08 -21.09
C ASN A 94 5.57 12.96 -20.46
N LEU A 95 5.57 13.06 -19.13
CA LEU A 95 6.59 13.77 -18.37
C LEU A 95 7.96 13.12 -18.57
N ALA A 96 8.05 11.80 -18.44
CA ALA A 96 9.31 11.07 -18.63
C ALA A 96 9.86 11.18 -20.06
N LEU A 97 8.99 11.17 -21.07
CA LEU A 97 9.42 11.33 -22.48
C LEU A 97 9.94 12.73 -22.80
N LYS A 98 9.52 13.75 -22.05
CA LYS A 98 9.95 15.14 -22.22
C LYS A 98 11.10 15.55 -21.31
N LEU A 99 11.39 14.74 -20.29
CA LEU A 99 12.40 15.04 -19.29
C LEU A 99 13.79 15.05 -19.94
N GLN A 100 14.49 16.18 -19.81
CA GLN A 100 15.89 16.31 -20.19
C GLN A 100 16.77 16.22 -18.94
N GLU A 101 18.00 15.74 -19.10
CA GLU A 101 18.96 15.66 -17.99
C GLU A 101 19.20 17.04 -17.35
N SER A 102 19.23 18.09 -18.17
CA SER A 102 19.36 19.50 -17.77
C SER A 102 18.23 20.00 -16.87
N ASP A 103 17.06 19.35 -16.88
CA ASP A 103 15.90 19.72 -16.07
C ASP A 103 16.06 19.33 -14.61
N ILE A 104 16.87 18.30 -14.34
CA ILE A 104 16.99 17.68 -13.00
C ILE A 104 18.42 17.65 -12.47
N ARG A 105 19.43 17.87 -13.31
CA ARG A 105 20.83 17.92 -12.87
C ARG A 105 21.37 19.34 -12.83
N ASP A 106 21.86 19.71 -11.66
CA ASP A 106 22.64 20.90 -11.35
C ASP A 106 23.99 20.48 -10.75
N LEU A 107 25.07 20.72 -11.49
CA LEU A 107 26.42 20.43 -11.02
C LEU A 107 26.88 21.55 -10.08
N THR A 108 27.49 21.16 -8.96
CA THR A 108 28.19 22.05 -8.04
C THR A 108 29.53 21.41 -7.67
N LEU A 109 30.51 22.19 -7.19
CA LEU A 109 31.77 21.64 -6.71
C LEU A 109 32.00 22.16 -5.29
N ASN A 110 31.56 21.39 -4.28
CA ASN A 110 31.79 21.70 -2.87
C ASN A 110 32.22 20.44 -2.09
N ARG A 111 32.63 20.61 -0.82
CA ARG A 111 33.08 19.49 0.02
C ARG A 111 31.98 18.48 0.38
N GLN A 112 30.72 18.77 0.06
CA GLN A 112 29.55 17.95 0.36
C GLN A 112 29.01 17.18 -0.86
N GLY A 113 29.51 17.41 -2.07
CA GLY A 113 29.14 16.64 -3.26
C GLY A 113 29.25 17.42 -4.58
N ILE A 114 28.90 16.73 -5.67
CA ILE A 114 28.97 17.26 -7.04
C ILE A 114 27.59 17.72 -7.56
N ILE A 115 26.50 17.44 -6.84
CA ILE A 115 25.11 17.72 -7.26
C ILE A 115 24.39 18.50 -6.17
N LEU A 116 23.80 19.65 -6.51
CA LEU A 116 23.04 20.46 -5.55
C LEU A 116 21.65 19.86 -5.32
N GLY A 117 21.00 19.35 -6.38
CA GLY A 117 19.68 18.74 -6.36
C GLY A 117 18.52 19.75 -6.31
N GLN A 118 18.79 21.04 -6.46
CA GLN A 118 17.76 22.08 -6.42
C GLN A 118 16.85 21.98 -7.65
N LYS A 119 17.43 21.75 -8.83
CA LYS A 119 16.65 21.52 -10.06
C LYS A 119 15.71 20.32 -9.93
N LEU A 120 16.18 19.22 -9.35
CA LEU A 120 15.35 18.04 -9.06
C LEU A 120 14.18 18.39 -8.13
N GLN A 121 14.47 19.07 -7.02
CA GLN A 121 13.45 19.53 -6.07
C GLN A 121 12.41 20.43 -6.75
N ASP A 122 12.85 21.42 -7.52
CA ASP A 122 11.97 22.38 -8.18
C ASP A 122 11.12 21.71 -9.27
N TYR A 123 11.71 20.77 -9.99
CA TYR A 123 11.00 19.97 -10.98
C TYR A 123 9.88 19.15 -10.34
N VAL A 124 10.15 18.46 -9.23
CA VAL A 124 9.13 17.71 -8.49
C VAL A 124 8.05 18.66 -7.97
N ASN A 125 8.45 19.75 -7.31
CA ASN A 125 7.52 20.74 -6.76
C ASN A 125 6.57 21.30 -7.82
N ARG A 126 7.08 21.62 -9.02
CA ARG A 126 6.25 22.07 -10.15
C ARG A 126 5.23 20.99 -10.55
N ASN A 127 5.66 19.74 -10.68
CA ASN A 127 4.81 18.65 -11.16
C ASN A 127 3.78 18.15 -10.15
N VAL A 128 4.02 18.37 -8.85
CA VAL A 128 3.02 18.12 -7.80
C VAL A 128 2.17 19.36 -7.48
N GLY A 129 2.36 20.47 -8.19
CA GLY A 129 1.65 21.73 -7.98
C GLY A 129 1.93 22.36 -6.61
N ASN A 130 3.17 22.25 -6.12
CA ASN A 130 3.61 22.68 -4.78
C ASN A 130 2.79 22.10 -3.62
N LYS A 131 2.05 21.01 -3.87
CA LYS A 131 1.25 20.33 -2.86
C LYS A 131 2.18 19.65 -1.84
N PRO A 132 1.95 19.83 -0.53
CA PRO A 132 2.71 19.10 0.49
C PRO A 132 2.28 17.63 0.52
N ILE A 133 3.18 16.74 0.95
CA ILE A 133 3.00 15.27 0.86
C ILE A 133 1.71 14.81 1.54
N GLU A 134 1.37 15.36 2.71
CA GLU A 134 0.19 15.00 3.49
C GLU A 134 -1.15 15.38 2.82
N LYS A 135 -1.10 16.16 1.74
CA LYS A 135 -2.27 16.53 0.92
C LYS A 135 -2.40 15.67 -0.34
N PHE A 136 -1.49 14.72 -0.57
CA PHE A 136 -1.57 13.83 -1.72
C PHE A 136 -2.79 12.90 -1.64
N PRO A 137 -3.46 12.63 -2.77
CA PRO A 137 -4.59 11.69 -2.81
C PRO A 137 -4.17 10.24 -2.49
N ILE A 138 -2.92 9.87 -2.76
CA ILE A 138 -2.34 8.58 -2.38
C ILE A 138 -1.30 8.83 -1.29
N ARG A 139 -1.34 8.07 -0.20
CA ARG A 139 -0.34 8.19 0.88
C ARG A 139 1.05 7.93 0.33
N PHE A 140 1.98 8.83 0.63
CA PHE A 140 3.34 8.78 0.07
C PHE A 140 4.42 8.85 1.15
N ALA A 141 5.51 8.11 0.94
CA ALA A 141 6.72 8.23 1.73
C ALA A 141 7.96 8.19 0.82
N ALA A 142 8.76 9.26 0.82
CA ALA A 142 10.11 9.19 0.27
C ALA A 142 11.06 8.64 1.35
N VAL A 143 11.98 7.75 0.95
CA VAL A 143 12.93 7.11 1.87
C VAL A 143 14.34 7.47 1.46
N ALA A 144 15.12 7.94 2.43
CA ALA A 144 16.54 8.26 2.30
C ALA A 144 17.35 7.64 3.45
N THR A 145 18.66 7.88 3.43
CA THR A 145 19.58 7.43 4.48
C THR A 145 20.16 8.65 5.19
N ARG A 146 20.11 8.64 6.52
CA ARG A 146 20.80 9.65 7.32
C ARG A 146 22.31 9.39 7.30
N LEU A 147 23.08 10.36 6.83
CA LEU A 147 24.54 10.18 6.68
C LEU A 147 25.31 10.18 7.99
N ASP A 148 24.74 10.75 9.07
CA ASP A 148 25.37 10.81 10.39
C ASP A 148 25.41 9.46 11.11
N ASN A 149 24.37 8.64 10.93
CA ASN A 149 24.21 7.39 11.68
C ASN A 149 23.78 6.17 10.84
N GLY A 150 23.63 6.33 9.52
CA GLY A 150 23.22 5.28 8.58
C GLY A 150 21.77 4.81 8.72
N GLN A 151 20.96 5.44 9.58
CA GLN A 151 19.58 5.04 9.78
C GLN A 151 18.69 5.51 8.64
N LYS A 152 17.59 4.78 8.44
CA LYS A 152 16.53 5.17 7.50
C LYS A 152 15.92 6.52 7.94
N ALA A 153 15.76 7.42 6.98
CA ALA A 153 14.89 8.59 7.08
C ALA A 153 13.67 8.39 6.17
N ASP A 154 12.48 8.64 6.70
CA ASP A 154 11.22 8.59 5.97
C ASP A 154 10.49 9.94 6.00
N PHE A 155 10.20 10.46 4.82
CA PHE A 155 9.52 11.73 4.61
C PHE A 155 8.07 11.49 4.20
N ILE A 156 7.15 11.66 5.16
CA ILE A 156 5.71 11.43 4.98
C ILE A 156 4.88 12.73 4.98
N LYS A 157 5.53 13.88 5.19
CA LYS A 157 4.90 15.21 5.28
C LYS A 157 5.88 16.30 4.83
N GLY A 158 5.37 17.48 4.48
CA GLY A 158 6.16 18.63 4.08
C GLY A 158 6.40 18.74 2.58
N ASN A 159 7.47 19.42 2.18
CA ASN A 159 7.78 19.71 0.78
C ASN A 159 8.21 18.43 0.03
N ALA A 160 7.45 18.04 -1.00
CA ALA A 160 7.70 16.82 -1.74
C ALA A 160 9.02 16.84 -2.50
N GLY A 161 9.37 17.94 -3.18
CA GLY A 161 10.63 18.04 -3.91
C GLY A 161 11.85 17.95 -3.00
N GLN A 162 11.79 18.56 -1.82
CA GLN A 162 12.85 18.45 -0.81
C GLN A 162 13.00 17.01 -0.31
N ALA A 163 11.89 16.32 -0.05
CA ALA A 163 11.89 14.92 0.35
C ALA A 163 12.45 13.99 -0.73
N VAL A 164 12.21 14.27 -2.02
CA VAL A 164 12.77 13.49 -3.14
C VAL A 164 14.25 13.78 -3.35
N ARG A 165 14.70 15.01 -3.10
CA ARG A 165 16.11 15.43 -3.19
C ARG A 165 17.01 14.83 -2.10
N ALA A 166 16.43 14.56 -0.93
CA ALA A 166 17.14 14.14 0.28
C ALA A 166 17.84 12.78 0.18
#